data_AF-A0A6N6VZX3-F1
#
_entry.id   AF-A0A6N6VZX3-F1
#
_cell.length_a   1.000
_cell.length_b   1.000
_cell.length_c   1.000
_cell.angle_alpha   90.00
_cell.angle_beta   90.00
_cell.angle_gamma   90.00
#
_symmetry.space_group_name_H-M   'P 1'
#
loop_
_entity.id
_entity.type
_entity.pdbx_description
1 polymer ?
#
loop_
_entity_poly.entity_id
_entity_poly.type
_entity_poly.pdbx_seq_one_letter_code
_entity_poly.pdbx_strand_id
1 'polypeptide(L)'
;MKLNGFIVDSLISLLKVPAYIVFLLFCTACVSTNSKIQVTSSAIDDPKYQPVLDKWRKSASTYRDLDLIIKTSAVLISPEMDESYRNRFIDIHGNQAKFDDKIILTKDTISIVVDLFTKSEAHLDLTDESLWKIHLIINGVMIRPQSVDRYRKKELLSPFFPLSSSWSRYYVIVFKLPVDILSGNEAKDLFDKKEVSSSLPNPQDRTIVLSMNSGEAQVKFSWEP
;
A
#
# COMPACT_ATOMS: atom_id res chain seq x y z
N MET A 1 54.66 52.72 38.50
CA MET A 1 53.44 52.49 37.70
C MET A 1 53.78 51.45 36.62
N LYS A 2 53.50 50.14 36.84
CA LYS A 2 53.49 49.06 35.80
C LYS A 2 53.26 47.64 36.37
N LEU A 3 52.54 47.48 37.50
CA LEU A 3 52.23 46.14 38.03
C LEU A 3 50.83 45.60 37.67
N ASN A 4 49.90 46.46 37.21
CA ASN A 4 48.51 46.04 36.95
C ASN A 4 48.29 45.39 35.57
N GLY A 5 49.24 45.48 34.63
CA GLY A 5 49.09 44.91 33.28
C GLY A 5 49.34 43.40 33.22
N PHE A 6 50.29 42.89 34.03
CA PHE A 6 50.77 41.51 33.92
C PHE A 6 49.76 40.47 34.45
N ILE A 7 48.91 40.86 35.41
CA ILE A 7 47.91 39.97 36.01
C ILE A 7 46.72 39.77 35.06
N VAL A 8 46.35 40.80 34.29
CA VAL A 8 45.21 40.75 33.36
C VAL A 8 45.52 39.86 32.16
N ASP A 9 46.73 39.93 31.60
CA ASP A 9 47.13 39.09 30.46
C ASP A 9 47.27 37.60 30.83
N SER A 10 47.66 37.29 32.08
CA SER A 10 47.76 35.92 32.58
C SER A 10 46.39 35.27 32.80
N LEU A 11 45.42 36.02 33.32
CA LEU A 11 44.03 35.56 33.51
C LEU A 11 43.30 35.31 32.18
N ILE A 12 43.55 36.14 31.17
CA ILE A 12 42.97 35.98 29.82
C ILE A 12 43.53 34.71 29.13
N SER A 13 44.80 34.36 29.38
CA SER A 13 45.41 33.13 28.85
C SER A 13 44.82 31.87 29.50
N LEU A 14 44.60 31.88 30.82
CA LEU A 14 44.03 30.75 31.57
C LEU A 14 42.57 30.45 31.22
N LEU A 15 41.79 31.43 30.76
CA LEU A 15 40.40 31.22 30.32
C LEU A 15 40.27 30.68 28.88
N LYS A 16 41.29 30.87 28.04
CA LYS A 16 41.29 30.42 26.63
C LYS A 16 41.46 28.90 26.49
N VAL A 17 42.24 28.30 27.38
CA VAL A 17 42.51 26.85 27.38
C VAL A 17 41.25 26.02 27.62
N PRO A 18 40.40 26.27 28.65
CA PRO A 18 39.17 25.52 28.83
C PRO A 18 38.15 25.77 27.71
N ALA A 19 38.10 26.98 27.14
CA ALA A 19 37.23 27.27 26.00
C ALA A 19 37.59 26.46 24.75
N TYR A 20 38.88 26.27 24.47
CA TYR A 20 39.36 25.41 23.39
C TYR A 20 39.04 23.93 23.61
N ILE A 21 39.13 23.46 24.87
CA ILE A 21 38.79 22.06 25.22
C ILE A 21 37.28 21.82 25.07
N VAL A 22 36.45 22.77 25.49
CA VAL A 22 34.99 22.69 25.30
C VAL A 22 34.64 22.72 23.81
N PHE A 23 35.26 23.61 23.03
CA PHE A 23 35.05 23.67 21.57
C PHE A 23 35.45 22.36 20.87
N LEU A 24 36.57 21.75 21.25
CA LEU A 24 37.01 20.45 20.72
C LEU A 24 36.06 19.30 21.11
N LEU A 25 35.48 19.32 22.31
CA LEU A 25 34.46 18.35 22.73
C LEU A 25 33.15 18.48 21.93
N PHE A 26 32.77 19.69 21.52
CA PHE A 26 31.63 19.89 20.62
C PHE A 26 31.90 19.40 19.18
N CYS A 27 33.17 19.38 18.74
CA CYS A 27 33.53 18.88 17.41
C CYS A 27 33.53 17.35 17.27
N THR A 28 33.65 16.58 18.35
CA THR A 28 33.64 15.11 18.30
C THR A 28 32.23 14.50 18.40
N ALA A 29 31.21 15.30 18.70
CA ALA A 29 29.81 14.86 18.76
C ALA A 29 29.18 14.58 17.38
N CYS A 30 29.88 14.89 16.28
CA CYS A 30 29.46 14.59 14.90
C CYS A 30 30.13 13.34 14.31
N VAL A 31 30.54 12.36 15.13
CA VAL A 31 30.77 11.01 14.61
C VAL A 31 29.41 10.39 14.34
N SER A 32 28.86 10.70 13.16
CA SER A 32 27.70 10.01 12.62
C SER A 32 28.06 8.55 12.50
N THR A 33 27.43 7.71 13.32
CA THR A 33 27.39 6.27 13.08
C THR A 33 26.97 6.05 11.63
N ASN A 34 27.90 5.53 10.83
CA ASN A 34 27.61 4.93 9.52
C ASN A 34 26.78 3.65 9.75
N SER A 35 25.60 3.78 10.34
CA SER A 35 24.54 2.83 10.07
C SER A 35 24.30 2.96 8.58
N LYS A 36 24.63 1.92 7.80
CA LYS A 36 24.14 1.79 6.42
C LYS A 36 22.66 2.12 6.49
N ILE A 37 22.29 3.31 6.00
CA ILE A 37 20.89 3.65 5.81
C ILE A 37 20.44 2.64 4.78
N GLN A 38 19.76 1.59 5.26
CA GLN A 38 19.17 0.60 4.40
C GLN A 38 18.00 1.32 3.75
N VAL A 39 18.29 2.03 2.67
CA VAL A 39 17.28 2.66 1.83
C VAL A 39 16.42 1.50 1.36
N THR A 40 15.24 1.36 1.96
CA THR A 40 14.27 0.36 1.53
C THR A 40 14.07 0.58 0.04
N SER A 41 14.44 -0.40 -0.79
CA SER A 41 14.20 -0.35 -2.23
C SER A 41 12.72 -0.06 -2.45
N SER A 42 12.35 0.77 -3.42
CA SER A 42 10.93 0.94 -3.77
C SER A 42 10.32 -0.40 -4.14
N ALA A 43 9.00 -0.58 -3.98
CA ALA A 43 8.32 -1.78 -4.48
C ALA A 43 8.54 -1.98 -5.98
N ILE A 44 8.72 -0.89 -6.72
CA ILE A 44 8.98 -0.91 -8.17
C ILE A 44 10.44 -1.26 -8.48
N ASP A 45 11.36 -1.04 -7.56
CA ASP A 45 12.80 -1.29 -7.77
C ASP A 45 13.24 -2.66 -7.21
N ASP A 46 12.32 -3.41 -6.59
CA ASP A 46 12.60 -4.72 -6.04
C ASP A 46 12.38 -5.80 -7.11
N PRO A 47 13.46 -6.47 -7.60
CA PRO A 47 13.37 -7.42 -8.69
C PRO A 47 12.58 -8.69 -8.33
N LYS A 48 12.37 -8.99 -7.04
CA LYS A 48 11.56 -10.13 -6.59
C LYS A 48 10.09 -9.76 -6.44
N TYR A 49 9.83 -8.55 -5.94
CA TYR A 49 8.48 -8.11 -5.62
C TYR A 49 7.75 -7.48 -6.82
N GLN A 50 8.45 -6.66 -7.60
CA GLN A 50 7.86 -5.92 -8.73
C GLN A 50 7.13 -6.82 -9.73
N PRO A 51 7.67 -7.97 -10.19
CA PRO A 51 6.96 -8.79 -11.19
C PRO A 51 5.62 -9.32 -10.68
N VAL A 52 5.56 -9.71 -9.39
CA VAL A 52 4.33 -10.18 -8.74
C VAL A 52 3.35 -9.02 -8.58
N LEU A 53 3.83 -7.86 -8.13
CA LEU A 53 3.01 -6.66 -8.02
C LEU A 53 2.42 -6.28 -9.39
N ASP A 54 3.23 -6.23 -10.44
CA ASP A 54 2.78 -5.81 -11.79
C ASP A 54 1.76 -6.79 -12.39
N LYS A 55 1.90 -8.10 -12.10
CA LYS A 55 0.90 -9.11 -12.48
C LYS A 55 -0.47 -8.81 -11.85
N TRP A 56 -0.49 -8.56 -10.55
CA TRP A 56 -1.72 -8.43 -9.75
C TRP A 56 -2.23 -7.00 -9.59
N ARG A 57 -1.45 -5.99 -9.98
CA ARG A 57 -1.85 -4.59 -9.99
C ARG A 57 -2.46 -4.21 -11.32
N LYS A 58 -3.65 -3.61 -11.27
CA LYS A 58 -4.29 -2.98 -12.43
C LYS A 58 -4.53 -1.51 -12.13
N SER A 59 -4.41 -0.66 -13.16
CA SER A 59 -4.59 0.78 -13.02
C SER A 59 -5.58 1.29 -14.06
N ALA A 60 -6.35 2.30 -13.70
CA ALA A 60 -7.33 2.96 -14.56
C ALA A 60 -7.32 4.47 -14.32
N SER A 61 -7.68 5.22 -15.35
CA SER A 61 -7.84 6.67 -15.26
C SER A 61 -9.04 7.11 -16.09
N THR A 62 -9.85 7.99 -15.53
CA THR A 62 -11.06 8.53 -16.15
C THR A 62 -10.90 10.02 -16.33
N TYR A 63 -11.13 10.48 -17.56
CA TYR A 63 -11.03 11.88 -17.95
C TYR A 63 -12.40 12.41 -18.39
N ARG A 64 -12.64 13.70 -18.17
CA ARG A 64 -13.80 14.44 -18.69
C ARG A 64 -13.30 15.79 -19.15
N ASP A 65 -13.55 16.16 -20.41
CA ASP A 65 -13.10 17.44 -20.97
C ASP A 65 -11.58 17.68 -20.77
N LEU A 66 -10.77 16.63 -20.98
CA LEU A 66 -9.32 16.60 -20.76
C LEU A 66 -8.86 16.73 -19.29
N ASP A 67 -9.79 16.91 -18.34
CA ASP A 67 -9.49 16.90 -16.91
C ASP A 67 -9.49 15.48 -16.36
N LEU A 68 -8.45 15.14 -15.58
CA LEU A 68 -8.41 13.89 -14.81
C LEU A 68 -9.43 13.95 -13.66
N ILE A 69 -10.44 13.10 -13.72
CA ILE A 69 -11.49 13.01 -12.69
C ILE A 69 -11.15 11.94 -11.66
N ILE A 70 -10.70 10.78 -12.13
CA ILE A 70 -10.34 9.64 -11.28
C ILE A 70 -9.04 9.03 -11.79
N LYS A 71 -8.14 8.71 -10.86
CA LYS A 71 -7.00 7.82 -11.09
C LYS A 71 -7.01 6.78 -9.99
N THR A 72 -6.98 5.52 -10.36
CA THR A 72 -7.05 4.44 -9.38
C THR A 72 -6.21 3.26 -9.79
N SER A 73 -5.69 2.55 -8.80
CA SER A 73 -5.11 1.22 -9.01
C SER A 73 -5.64 0.25 -7.98
N ALA A 74 -5.81 -1.00 -8.38
CA ALA A 74 -6.26 -2.09 -7.53
C ALA A 74 -5.25 -3.23 -7.59
N VAL A 75 -4.93 -3.81 -6.44
CA VAL A 75 -4.09 -5.00 -6.31
C VAL A 75 -4.93 -6.10 -5.69
N LEU A 76 -5.15 -7.17 -6.45
CA LEU A 76 -5.79 -8.38 -5.94
C LEU A 76 -4.76 -9.15 -5.10
N ILE A 77 -5.07 -9.39 -3.82
CA ILE A 77 -4.20 -10.19 -2.96
C ILE A 77 -4.50 -11.66 -3.26
N SER A 78 -3.78 -12.22 -4.24
CA SER A 78 -3.75 -13.65 -4.55
C SER A 78 -2.78 -14.39 -3.61
N PRO A 79 -2.77 -15.73 -3.58
CA PRO A 79 -1.80 -16.49 -2.79
C PRO A 79 -0.34 -16.10 -3.07
N GLU A 80 -0.02 -15.91 -4.35
CA GLU A 80 1.30 -15.45 -4.81
C GLU A 80 1.61 -14.02 -4.33
N MET A 81 0.63 -13.12 -4.40
CA MET A 81 0.77 -11.73 -3.94
C MET A 81 0.89 -11.64 -2.42
N ASP A 82 0.13 -12.45 -1.66
CA ASP A 82 0.20 -12.53 -0.19
C ASP A 82 1.58 -13.00 0.26
N GLU A 83 2.11 -14.06 -0.34
CA GLU A 83 3.45 -14.56 -0.06
C GLU A 83 4.52 -13.49 -0.35
N SER A 84 4.46 -12.86 -1.52
CA SER A 84 5.38 -11.80 -1.93
C SER A 84 5.31 -10.58 -0.99
N TYR A 85 4.09 -10.17 -0.59
CA TYR A 85 3.86 -9.12 0.40
C TYR A 85 4.46 -9.46 1.75
N ARG A 86 4.25 -10.67 2.26
CA ARG A 86 4.78 -11.11 3.56
C ARG A 86 6.30 -11.14 3.56
N ASN A 87 6.92 -11.70 2.51
CA ASN A 87 8.36 -11.78 2.38
C ASN A 87 8.98 -10.38 2.42
N ARG A 88 8.46 -9.46 1.61
CA ARG A 88 8.93 -8.07 1.59
C ARG A 88 8.66 -7.35 2.92
N PHE A 89 7.53 -7.61 3.57
CA PHE A 89 7.20 -7.00 4.87
C PHE A 89 8.19 -7.45 5.95
N ILE A 90 8.56 -8.73 5.96
CA ILE A 90 9.60 -9.27 6.83
C ILE A 90 10.96 -8.64 6.52
N ASP A 91 11.31 -8.47 5.25
CA ASP A 91 12.59 -7.86 4.86
C ASP A 91 12.71 -6.40 5.34
N ILE A 92 11.59 -5.67 5.39
CA ILE A 92 11.55 -4.25 5.80
C ILE A 92 11.43 -4.09 7.32
N HIS A 93 10.57 -4.88 7.97
CA HIS A 93 10.19 -4.69 9.37
C HIS A 93 10.72 -5.76 10.33
N GLY A 94 11.30 -6.84 9.81
CA GLY A 94 11.80 -7.99 10.57
C GLY A 94 10.71 -9.00 10.97
N ASN A 95 11.15 -10.18 11.43
CA ASN A 95 10.30 -11.34 11.74
C ASN A 95 9.26 -11.11 12.85
N GLN A 96 9.41 -10.07 13.69
CA GLN A 96 8.54 -9.82 14.83
C GLN A 96 7.39 -8.85 14.51
N ALA A 97 7.37 -8.28 13.31
CA ALA A 97 6.35 -7.33 12.91
C ALA A 97 5.00 -8.03 12.70
N LYS A 98 3.92 -7.39 13.17
CA LYS A 98 2.56 -7.90 13.01
C LYS A 98 2.00 -7.50 11.64
N PHE A 99 1.50 -8.48 10.91
CA PHE A 99 0.77 -8.24 9.66
C PHE A 99 -0.58 -7.60 9.95
N ASP A 100 -1.10 -6.85 8.97
CA ASP A 100 -2.47 -6.36 9.00
C ASP A 100 -3.40 -7.45 8.47
N ASP A 101 -4.22 -8.02 9.35
CA ASP A 101 -5.14 -9.12 9.05
C ASP A 101 -6.15 -8.79 7.94
N LYS A 102 -6.36 -7.50 7.63
CA LYS A 102 -7.25 -7.08 6.53
C LYS A 102 -6.61 -7.21 5.16
N ILE A 103 -5.28 -7.10 5.08
CA ILE A 103 -4.55 -7.11 3.80
C ILE A 103 -4.23 -8.54 3.40
N ILE A 104 -3.81 -9.34 4.38
CA ILE A 104 -3.41 -10.72 4.13
C ILE A 104 -4.60 -11.60 3.76
N LEU A 105 -4.31 -12.67 3.02
CA LEU A 105 -5.30 -13.71 2.77
C LEU A 105 -5.61 -14.49 4.05
N THR A 106 -6.90 -14.74 4.26
CA THR A 106 -7.40 -15.72 5.24
C THR A 106 -8.18 -16.79 4.49
N LYS A 107 -8.41 -17.96 5.09
CA LYS A 107 -9.08 -19.08 4.41
C LYS A 107 -10.43 -18.69 3.78
N ASP A 108 -11.15 -17.76 4.41
CA ASP A 108 -12.53 -17.39 4.06
C ASP A 108 -12.65 -15.96 3.51
N THR A 109 -11.52 -15.28 3.24
CA THR A 109 -11.56 -13.90 2.74
C THR A 109 -10.55 -13.64 1.64
N ILE A 110 -11.00 -12.84 0.66
CA ILE A 110 -10.15 -12.27 -0.38
C ILE A 110 -10.12 -10.77 -0.20
N SER A 111 -8.93 -10.18 -0.28
CA SER A 111 -8.73 -8.74 -0.13
C SER A 111 -8.25 -8.10 -1.43
N ILE A 112 -8.68 -6.86 -1.67
CA ILE A 112 -8.18 -6.01 -2.74
C ILE A 112 -7.74 -4.68 -2.13
N VAL A 113 -6.48 -4.31 -2.36
CA VAL A 113 -5.95 -3.01 -1.97
C VAL A 113 -6.18 -2.04 -3.11
N VAL A 114 -6.95 -0.98 -2.86
CA VAL A 114 -7.29 0.06 -3.85
C VAL A 114 -6.62 1.36 -3.44
N ASP A 115 -5.86 1.92 -4.36
CA ASP A 115 -5.41 3.30 -4.34
C ASP A 115 -6.38 4.14 -5.18
N LEU A 116 -6.98 5.18 -4.59
CA LEU A 116 -7.93 6.06 -5.26
C LEU A 116 -7.52 7.52 -5.12
N PHE A 117 -7.39 8.18 -6.25
CA PHE A 117 -7.41 9.62 -6.40
C PHE A 117 -8.68 10.04 -7.15
N THR A 118 -9.36 11.05 -6.63
CA THR A 118 -10.36 11.79 -7.41
C THR A 118 -10.25 13.29 -7.13
N LYS A 119 -10.53 14.09 -8.14
CA LYS A 119 -10.55 15.56 -8.06
C LYS A 119 -11.71 16.07 -7.18
N SER A 120 -12.82 15.33 -7.12
CA SER A 120 -14.01 15.71 -6.35
C SER A 120 -13.94 15.13 -4.94
N GLU A 121 -13.94 15.98 -3.91
CA GLU A 121 -13.90 15.51 -2.51
C GLU A 121 -15.09 14.63 -2.15
N ALA A 122 -16.27 14.91 -2.73
CA ALA A 122 -17.48 14.12 -2.52
C ALA A 122 -17.27 12.65 -2.92
N HIS A 123 -16.45 12.37 -3.92
CA HIS A 123 -16.22 11.01 -4.43
C HIS A 123 -14.97 10.36 -3.83
N LEU A 124 -14.25 11.05 -2.93
CA LEU A 124 -13.03 10.50 -2.35
C LEU A 124 -13.29 9.32 -1.42
N ASP A 125 -14.48 9.21 -0.83
CA ASP A 125 -14.78 8.20 0.17
C ASP A 125 -15.43 6.96 -0.45
N LEU A 126 -14.62 5.91 -0.67
CA LEU A 126 -15.12 4.62 -1.14
C LEU A 126 -15.99 3.88 -0.12
N THR A 127 -15.99 4.32 1.14
CA THR A 127 -16.84 3.73 2.18
C THR A 127 -18.29 4.22 2.10
N ASP A 128 -18.57 5.29 1.35
CA ASP A 128 -19.93 5.78 1.16
C ASP A 128 -20.68 4.95 0.12
N GLU A 129 -21.47 3.98 0.60
CA GLU A 129 -22.29 3.11 -0.25
C GLU A 129 -23.39 3.85 -1.03
N SER A 130 -23.75 5.08 -0.63
CA SER A 130 -24.73 5.88 -1.39
C SER A 130 -24.12 6.40 -2.69
N LEU A 131 -22.80 6.63 -2.69
CA LEU A 131 -22.04 7.12 -3.83
C LEU A 131 -21.39 5.99 -4.62
N TRP A 132 -20.88 4.98 -3.94
CA TRP A 132 -20.10 3.90 -4.55
C TRP A 132 -20.80 2.54 -4.45
N LYS A 133 -21.00 1.90 -5.61
CA LYS A 133 -21.42 0.51 -5.73
C LYS A 133 -20.22 -0.34 -6.14
N ILE A 134 -19.71 -1.10 -5.18
CA ILE A 134 -18.53 -1.95 -5.31
C ILE A 134 -18.97 -3.40 -5.38
N HIS A 135 -18.51 -4.12 -6.39
CA HIS A 135 -18.83 -5.52 -6.61
C HIS A 135 -17.62 -6.29 -7.13
N LEU A 136 -17.46 -7.52 -6.66
CA LEU A 136 -16.60 -8.51 -7.27
C LEU A 136 -17.45 -9.44 -8.13
N ILE A 137 -17.09 -9.61 -9.39
CA ILE A 137 -17.77 -10.49 -10.32
C ILE A 137 -16.82 -11.65 -10.61
N ILE A 138 -17.28 -12.86 -10.33
CA ILE A 138 -16.53 -14.08 -10.62
C ILE A 138 -17.48 -15.03 -11.32
N ASN A 139 -17.13 -15.47 -12.53
CA ASN A 139 -17.97 -16.36 -13.34
C ASN A 139 -19.41 -15.82 -13.52
N GLY A 140 -19.57 -14.51 -13.67
CA GLY A 140 -20.87 -13.85 -13.80
C GLY A 140 -21.63 -13.65 -12.47
N VAL A 141 -21.17 -14.23 -11.36
CA VAL A 141 -21.80 -14.02 -10.04
C VAL A 141 -21.27 -12.74 -9.41
N MET A 142 -22.20 -11.86 -9.04
CA MET A 142 -21.91 -10.59 -8.38
C MET A 142 -21.91 -10.75 -6.87
N ILE A 143 -20.80 -10.34 -6.24
CA ILE A 143 -20.54 -10.50 -4.81
C ILE A 143 -20.29 -9.11 -4.22
N ARG A 144 -20.93 -8.82 -3.09
CA ARG A 144 -20.75 -7.56 -2.35
C ARG A 144 -19.56 -7.68 -1.38
N PRO A 145 -18.84 -6.58 -1.12
CA PRO A 145 -17.79 -6.58 -0.12
C PRO A 145 -18.38 -6.85 1.27
N GLN A 146 -17.63 -7.56 2.09
CA GLN A 146 -17.87 -7.66 3.53
C GLN A 146 -17.50 -6.36 4.23
N SER A 147 -16.39 -5.73 3.82
CA SER A 147 -16.01 -4.40 4.30
C SER A 147 -15.25 -3.60 3.24
N VAL A 148 -15.36 -2.28 3.35
CA VAL A 148 -14.56 -1.31 2.61
C VAL A 148 -13.96 -0.38 3.64
N ASP A 149 -12.66 -0.49 3.87
CA ASP A 149 -11.98 0.21 4.96
C ASP A 149 -10.96 1.20 4.41
N ARG A 150 -11.08 2.48 4.79
CA ARG A 150 -10.05 3.48 4.48
C ARG A 150 -8.80 3.24 5.33
N TYR A 151 -7.66 3.07 4.66
CA TYR A 151 -6.37 2.98 5.34
C TYR A 151 -5.82 4.36 5.65
N ARG A 152 -5.84 4.76 6.93
CA ARG A 152 -5.44 6.12 7.35
C ARG A 152 -3.93 6.37 7.28
N LYS A 153 -3.13 5.35 7.57
CA LYS A 153 -1.66 5.43 7.63
C LYS A 153 -1.06 4.99 6.29
N LYS A 154 -1.26 5.78 5.23
CA LYS A 154 -0.85 5.43 3.86
C LYS A 154 0.65 5.14 3.73
N GLU A 155 1.45 5.73 4.60
CA GLU A 155 2.91 5.58 4.68
C GLU A 155 3.33 4.14 5.02
N LEU A 156 2.45 3.37 5.68
CA LEU A 156 2.70 1.97 5.98
C LEU A 156 2.48 1.07 4.75
N LEU A 157 1.66 1.50 3.80
CA LEU A 157 1.35 0.74 2.58
C LEU A 157 2.19 1.15 1.38
N SER A 158 2.67 2.39 1.34
CA SER A 158 3.47 2.90 0.22
C SER A 158 4.73 2.07 -0.11
N PRO A 159 5.42 1.39 0.84
CA PRO A 159 6.55 0.54 0.50
C PRO A 159 6.17 -0.74 -0.27
N PHE A 160 4.88 -1.09 -0.31
CA PHE A 160 4.33 -2.31 -0.91
C PHE A 160 3.48 -1.98 -2.14
N PHE A 161 2.62 -0.98 -2.04
CA PHE A 161 1.69 -0.61 -3.09
C PHE A 161 1.97 0.83 -3.50
N PRO A 162 2.69 1.15 -4.57
CA PRO A 162 3.04 2.54 -4.89
C PRO A 162 1.80 3.41 -5.17
N LEU A 163 1.74 4.60 -4.57
CA LEU A 163 0.66 5.56 -4.79
C LEU A 163 0.61 6.02 -6.26
N SER A 164 -0.59 6.20 -6.79
CA SER A 164 -0.80 6.84 -8.10
C SER A 164 -0.65 8.36 -8.06
N SER A 165 -0.80 8.98 -6.89
CA SER A 165 -0.69 10.41 -6.61
C SER A 165 -0.47 10.67 -5.11
N SER A 166 0.15 11.79 -4.75
CA SER A 166 0.34 12.20 -3.35
C SER A 166 -0.98 12.43 -2.59
N TRP A 167 -2.05 12.75 -3.32
CA TRP A 167 -3.40 12.95 -2.78
C TRP A 167 -4.26 11.69 -2.77
N SER A 168 -3.75 10.56 -3.27
CA SER A 168 -4.51 9.33 -3.25
C SER A 168 -4.71 8.80 -1.83
N ARG A 169 -5.78 8.02 -1.66
CA ARG A 169 -6.13 7.34 -0.42
C ARG A 169 -6.17 5.83 -0.69
N TYR A 170 -5.65 5.05 0.25
CA TYR A 170 -5.80 3.61 0.22
C TYR A 170 -7.12 3.17 0.86
N TYR A 171 -7.66 2.12 0.28
CA TYR A 171 -8.79 1.36 0.77
C TYR A 171 -8.44 -0.12 0.70
N VAL A 172 -8.90 -0.87 1.70
CA VAL A 172 -8.85 -2.33 1.68
C VAL A 172 -10.28 -2.81 1.56
N ILE A 173 -10.57 -3.50 0.47
CA ILE A 173 -11.88 -4.07 0.18
C ILE A 173 -11.80 -5.57 0.47
N VAL A 174 -12.57 -6.03 1.44
CA VAL A 174 -12.58 -7.44 1.87
C VAL A 174 -13.86 -8.10 1.39
N PHE A 175 -13.74 -9.28 0.78
CA PHE A 175 -14.86 -10.12 0.36
C PHE A 175 -14.83 -11.42 1.16
N LYS A 176 -15.98 -11.84 1.68
CA LYS A 176 -16.14 -13.13 2.36
C LYS A 176 -16.27 -14.26 1.33
N LEU A 177 -15.13 -14.81 0.92
CA LEU A 177 -15.01 -15.83 -0.12
C LEU A 177 -13.81 -16.72 0.19
N PRO A 178 -13.95 -18.06 0.08
CA PRO A 178 -12.82 -18.95 0.28
C PRO A 178 -11.74 -18.72 -0.77
N VAL A 179 -10.48 -18.75 -0.37
CA VAL A 179 -9.34 -18.44 -1.24
C VAL A 179 -9.22 -19.43 -2.39
N ASP A 180 -9.68 -20.67 -2.19
CA ASP A 180 -9.67 -21.72 -3.22
C ASP A 180 -10.55 -21.38 -4.43
N ILE A 181 -11.46 -20.40 -4.30
CA ILE A 181 -12.14 -19.78 -5.44
C ILE A 181 -11.12 -19.17 -6.39
N LEU A 182 -10.03 -18.56 -5.94
CA LEU A 182 -9.03 -17.98 -6.85
C LEU A 182 -8.29 -19.05 -7.66
N SER A 183 -8.09 -20.23 -7.07
CA SER A 183 -7.35 -21.36 -7.66
C SER A 183 -8.17 -22.22 -8.62
N GLY A 184 -9.48 -22.00 -8.72
CA GLY A 184 -10.35 -22.75 -9.66
C GLY A 184 -10.97 -24.04 -9.12
N ASN A 185 -10.60 -24.50 -7.91
CA ASN A 185 -10.90 -25.86 -7.47
C ASN A 185 -12.30 -26.06 -6.86
N GLU A 186 -12.96 -25.01 -6.34
CA GLU A 186 -14.21 -25.17 -5.55
C GLU A 186 -15.35 -24.19 -5.89
N ALA A 187 -15.25 -23.46 -7.01
CA ALA A 187 -16.22 -22.41 -7.29
C ALA A 187 -17.64 -22.94 -7.61
N LYS A 188 -17.79 -24.20 -8.05
CA LYS A 188 -19.10 -24.75 -8.43
C LYS A 188 -20.04 -24.87 -7.22
N ASP A 189 -19.59 -25.53 -6.16
CA ASP A 189 -20.42 -25.83 -4.98
C ASP A 189 -20.83 -24.57 -4.19
N LEU A 190 -20.09 -23.47 -4.31
CA LEU A 190 -20.39 -22.20 -3.64
C LEU A 190 -21.46 -21.37 -4.35
N PHE A 191 -21.66 -21.57 -5.65
CA PHE A 191 -22.62 -20.81 -6.47
C PHE A 191 -23.79 -21.66 -6.98
N ASP A 192 -23.75 -22.99 -6.82
CA ASP A 192 -24.75 -23.96 -7.31
C ASP A 192 -26.12 -23.92 -6.59
N LYS A 193 -26.42 -22.88 -5.78
CA LYS A 193 -27.78 -22.63 -5.29
C LYS A 193 -28.68 -21.83 -6.24
N LYS A 194 -28.23 -21.50 -7.45
CA LYS A 194 -29.08 -20.95 -8.51
C LYS A 194 -28.86 -21.68 -9.84
N GLU A 195 -29.84 -22.51 -10.20
CA GLU A 195 -29.99 -23.11 -11.52
C GLU A 195 -29.84 -22.05 -12.63
N VAL A 196 -28.74 -22.09 -13.37
CA VAL A 196 -28.74 -21.82 -14.81
C VAL A 196 -27.78 -22.82 -15.45
N SER A 197 -28.33 -23.74 -16.22
CA SER A 197 -27.56 -24.61 -17.10
C SER A 197 -26.92 -23.75 -18.20
N SER A 198 -25.64 -23.45 -18.07
CA SER A 198 -24.79 -23.11 -19.20
C SER A 198 -23.43 -23.72 -18.93
N SER A 199 -22.94 -24.53 -19.87
CA SER A 199 -21.59 -25.10 -19.90
C SER A 199 -20.58 -24.16 -19.25
N LEU A 200 -20.06 -24.57 -18.08
CA LEU A 200 -19.15 -23.75 -17.31
C LEU A 200 -17.90 -23.45 -18.14
N PRO A 201 -17.39 -22.20 -18.13
CA PRO A 201 -16.15 -21.87 -18.81
C PRO A 201 -15.01 -22.73 -18.26
N ASN A 202 -14.07 -23.07 -19.13
CA ASN A 202 -12.82 -23.74 -18.78
C ASN A 202 -12.16 -22.93 -17.64
N PRO A 203 -11.57 -23.55 -16.59
CA PRO A 203 -10.85 -22.81 -15.54
C PRO A 203 -9.84 -21.78 -16.06
N GLN A 204 -9.33 -21.95 -17.28
CA GLN A 204 -8.46 -21.04 -18.00
C GLN A 204 -9.13 -19.75 -18.54
N ASP A 205 -10.46 -19.70 -18.63
CA ASP A 205 -11.24 -18.55 -19.13
C ASP A 205 -11.83 -17.71 -17.98
N ARG A 206 -11.29 -17.86 -16.76
CA ARG A 206 -11.86 -17.25 -15.56
C ARG A 206 -11.42 -15.81 -15.40
N THR A 207 -12.35 -14.88 -15.58
CA THR A 207 -12.11 -13.46 -15.28
C THR A 207 -12.66 -13.09 -13.91
N ILE A 208 -11.78 -12.62 -13.02
CA ILE A 208 -12.17 -11.95 -11.77
C ILE A 208 -12.28 -10.46 -12.09
N VAL A 209 -13.45 -9.86 -11.88
CA VAL A 209 -13.68 -8.44 -12.19
C VAL A 209 -14.09 -7.66 -10.95
N LEU A 210 -13.28 -6.71 -10.51
CA LEU A 210 -13.70 -5.69 -9.57
C LEU A 210 -14.38 -4.56 -10.33
N SER A 211 -15.60 -4.21 -9.95
CA SER A 211 -16.38 -3.12 -10.52
C SER A 211 -16.68 -2.09 -9.44
N MET A 212 -16.30 -0.84 -9.69
CA MET A 212 -16.53 0.31 -8.82
C MET A 212 -17.32 1.35 -9.60
N ASN A 213 -18.56 1.63 -9.17
CA ASN A 213 -19.46 2.50 -9.89
C ASN A 213 -19.94 3.63 -9.00
N SER A 214 -19.94 4.84 -9.55
CA SER A 214 -20.57 6.02 -8.98
C SER A 214 -21.45 6.70 -10.03
N GLY A 215 -22.22 7.71 -9.64
CA GLY A 215 -22.98 8.52 -10.59
C GLY A 215 -22.10 9.24 -11.63
N GLU A 216 -20.81 9.45 -11.32
CA GLU A 216 -19.88 10.23 -12.14
C GLU A 216 -18.82 9.39 -12.89
N ALA A 217 -18.57 8.16 -12.45
CA ALA A 217 -17.51 7.32 -12.99
C ALA A 217 -17.77 5.83 -12.75
N GLN A 218 -17.35 5.03 -13.73
CA GLN A 218 -17.30 3.57 -13.64
C GLN A 218 -15.86 3.12 -13.88
N VAL A 219 -15.34 2.29 -12.98
CA VAL A 219 -14.03 1.67 -13.09
C VAL A 219 -14.15 0.15 -12.96
N LYS A 220 -13.45 -0.57 -13.83
CA LYS A 220 -13.40 -2.03 -13.81
C LYS A 220 -11.94 -2.49 -13.88
N PHE A 221 -11.61 -3.49 -13.07
CA PHE A 221 -10.33 -4.16 -13.07
C PHE A 221 -10.56 -5.65 -13.29
N SER A 222 -9.81 -6.26 -14.21
CA SER A 222 -9.92 -7.69 -14.50
C SER A 222 -8.59 -8.39 -14.26
N TRP A 223 -8.68 -9.59 -13.68
CA TRP A 223 -7.56 -10.51 -13.50
C TRP A 223 -7.89 -11.87 -14.09
N GLU A 224 -6.88 -12.46 -14.69
CA GLU A 224 -6.83 -13.86 -15.11
C GLU A 224 -5.89 -14.56 -14.11
N PRO A 225 -6.42 -15.45 -13.26
CA PRO A 225 -5.65 -16.09 -12.20
C PRO A 225 -4.62 -17.10 -12.71
#